data_AF-A0A9J6DEP2-F1
#
_entry.id   AF-A0A9J6DEP2-F1
#
_cell.length_a   1.000
_cell.length_b   1.000
_cell.length_c   1.000
_cell.angle_alpha   90.00
_cell.angle_beta   90.00
_cell.angle_gamma   90.00
#
_symmetry.space_group_name_H-M   'P 1'
#
loop_
_entity.id
_entity.type
_entity.pdbx_description
1 polymer ?
#
loop_
_entity_poly.entity_id
_entity_poly.type
_entity_poly.pdbx_seq_one_letter_code
_entity_poly.pdbx_strand_id
1 'polypeptide(L)'
;MIHCGSRISLDNVPFRVVKQTVKVCIFGTEYYKKTQEKKKEQSSSTTDCEKEVYEKKRVNLQGTKKKGCAATMNLKWIELYPDFQVDVPQPCGQTRQGRLKADKAKELQEALDPEQQTVAKETRVYVRIAHCSSHQNHRFEDMEAFSQNMDKSVAERIQMLAREGITSVSDVKKSLH
;
A
#
# COMPACT_ATOMS: atom_id res chain seq x y z
N MET A 1 12.58 -12.98 16.10
CA MET A 1 11.43 -12.45 16.86
C MET A 1 10.23 -12.39 15.90
N ILE A 2 9.24 -13.27 16.04
CA ILE A 2 8.17 -13.46 15.02
C ILE A 2 6.88 -12.79 15.52
N HIS A 3 6.45 -11.75 14.83
CA HIS A 3 5.19 -11.06 15.10
C HIS A 3 3.97 -11.88 14.62
N CYS A 4 2.93 -11.88 15.46
CA CYS A 4 1.60 -12.39 15.14
C CYS A 4 0.91 -11.47 14.13
N GLY A 5 0.77 -11.93 12.89
CA GLY A 5 0.02 -11.24 11.84
C GLY A 5 -0.10 -12.14 10.63
N SER A 6 -1.22 -12.88 10.55
CA SER A 6 -1.68 -13.66 9.40
C SER A 6 -0.55 -14.40 8.67
N ARG A 7 -0.21 -15.62 9.10
CA ARG A 7 0.77 -16.47 8.39
C ARG A 7 0.29 -16.64 6.94
N ILE A 8 0.99 -16.01 6.01
CA ILE A 8 0.81 -16.28 4.59
C ILE A 8 1.29 -17.72 4.38
N SER A 9 0.38 -18.64 4.02
CA SER A 9 0.78 -19.99 3.61
C SER A 9 1.34 -19.90 2.21
N LEU A 10 2.61 -20.28 2.05
CA LEU A 10 3.36 -20.19 0.79
C LEU A 10 3.88 -21.56 0.36
N ASP A 11 3.26 -22.65 0.80
CA ASP A 11 3.54 -24.03 0.34
C ASP A 11 5.03 -24.40 0.28
N ASN A 12 5.80 -23.91 1.27
CA ASN A 12 7.26 -24.07 1.37
C ASN A 12 8.07 -23.46 0.21
N VAL A 13 7.49 -22.54 -0.56
CA VAL A 13 8.18 -21.71 -1.55
C VAL A 13 8.92 -20.56 -0.85
N PRO A 14 10.22 -20.37 -1.09
CA PRO A 14 10.96 -19.21 -0.59
C PRO A 14 10.37 -17.90 -1.12
N PHE A 15 10.42 -16.86 -0.29
CA PHE A 15 9.89 -15.56 -0.65
C PHE A 15 10.67 -14.41 -0.04
N ARG A 16 10.59 -13.26 -0.69
CA ARG A 16 11.12 -11.98 -0.22
C ARG A 16 9.99 -10.97 -0.12
N VAL A 17 9.93 -10.22 0.99
CA VAL A 17 9.03 -9.06 1.09
C VAL A 17 9.72 -7.88 0.42
N VAL A 18 9.19 -7.44 -0.71
CA VAL A 18 9.74 -6.32 -1.50
C VAL A 18 9.30 -4.99 -0.92
N LYS A 19 8.01 -4.91 -0.58
CA LYS A 19 7.39 -3.66 -0.13
C LYS A 19 6.31 -3.97 0.87
N GLN A 20 6.21 -3.12 1.89
CA GLN A 20 5.10 -3.10 2.80
C GLN A 20 4.54 -1.68 2.86
N THR A 21 3.21 -1.55 2.83
CA THR A 21 2.56 -0.24 2.94
C THR A 21 1.31 -0.37 3.78
N VAL A 22 1.12 0.59 4.67
CA VAL A 22 -0.11 0.74 5.45
C VAL A 22 -0.86 1.95 4.93
N LYS A 23 -2.12 1.74 4.53
CA LYS A 23 -3.06 2.79 4.19
C LYS A 23 -4.01 2.95 5.37
N VAL A 24 -4.26 4.19 5.78
CA VAL A 24 -5.21 4.49 6.85
C VAL A 24 -6.55 4.87 6.25
N CYS A 25 -7.62 4.71 7.05
CA CYS A 25 -8.94 5.21 6.67
C CYS A 25 -8.91 6.71 6.38
N ILE A 26 -9.71 7.14 5.40
CA ILE A 26 -9.86 8.55 5.02
C ILE A 26 -10.36 9.42 6.19
N PHE A 27 -11.12 8.84 7.11
CA PHE A 27 -11.59 9.49 8.34
C PHE A 27 -10.57 9.42 9.48
N GLY A 28 -9.43 8.76 9.29
CA GLY A 28 -8.35 8.65 10.26
C GLY A 28 -7.56 9.94 10.43
N THR A 29 -7.12 10.20 11.66
CA THR A 29 -6.41 11.42 12.08
C THR A 29 -4.89 11.27 12.04
N GLU A 30 -4.36 10.05 12.17
CA GLU A 30 -2.92 9.80 12.33
C GLU A 30 -2.06 10.24 11.15
N TYR A 31 -2.50 9.97 9.91
CA TYR A 31 -1.76 10.38 8.72
C TYR A 31 -1.66 11.92 8.61
N TYR A 32 -2.69 12.62 9.09
CA TYR A 32 -2.74 14.08 9.04
C TYR A 32 -1.79 14.72 10.07
N LYS A 33 -1.69 14.13 11.27
CA LYS A 33 -0.76 14.57 12.32
C LYS A 33 0.69 14.52 11.83
N LYS A 34 1.12 13.39 11.24
CA LYS A 34 2.47 13.24 10.68
C LYS A 34 2.77 14.22 9.53
N THR A 35 1.76 14.57 8.74
CA THR A 35 1.92 15.54 7.63
C THR A 35 2.03 16.98 8.16
N GLN A 36 1.27 17.31 9.20
CA GLN A 36 1.34 18.60 9.90
C GLN A 36 2.69 18.79 10.60
N GLU A 37 3.19 17.76 11.29
CA GLU A 37 4.50 17.77 11.96
C GLU A 37 5.63 18.01 10.95
N LYS A 38 5.66 17.29 9.82
CA LYS A 38 6.66 17.52 8.75
C LYS A 38 6.61 18.93 8.15
N LYS A 39 5.42 19.53 8.02
CA LYS A 39 5.28 20.92 7.55
C LYS A 39 5.81 21.92 8.57
N LYS A 40 5.58 21.65 9.86
CA LYS A 40 6.06 22.50 10.95
C LYS A 40 7.58 22.45 11.07
N GLU A 41 8.19 21.28 10.88
CA GLU A 41 9.65 21.09 10.84
C GLU A 41 10.30 21.81 9.64
N GLN A 42 9.65 21.79 8.47
CA GLN A 42 10.14 22.52 7.28
C GLN A 42 10.02 24.05 7.41
N SER A 43 9.05 24.56 8.17
CA SER A 43 8.93 26.01 8.42
C SER A 43 9.91 26.53 9.48
N SER A 44 10.51 25.65 10.29
CA SER A 44 11.45 26.05 11.35
C SER A 44 12.92 26.05 10.94
N SER A 45 13.26 25.70 9.69
CA SER A 45 14.64 25.59 9.20
C SER A 45 15.10 26.75 8.30
N THR A 46 14.36 27.85 8.22
CA THR A 46 14.81 29.09 7.54
C THR A 46 15.11 30.15 8.59
N THR A 47 16.39 30.37 8.87
CA THR A 47 16.89 31.40 9.77
C THR A 47 16.83 32.80 9.13
N ASP A 48 16.41 33.76 9.94
CA ASP A 48 16.66 35.21 9.91
C ASP A 48 16.57 35.98 8.59
N CYS A 49 15.42 36.63 8.38
CA CYS A 49 15.33 38.01 7.91
C CYS A 49 14.02 38.60 8.44
N GLU A 50 14.12 39.63 9.28
CA GLU A 50 12.99 40.40 9.80
C GLU A 50 12.15 40.97 8.66
N LYS A 51 11.02 40.32 8.37
CA LYS A 51 9.85 40.96 7.76
C LYS A 51 8.66 40.60 8.61
N GLU A 52 8.05 41.61 9.22
CA GLU A 52 6.69 41.51 9.75
C GLU A 52 5.73 41.24 8.59
N VAL A 53 5.70 40.00 8.14
CA VAL A 53 4.66 39.51 7.24
C VAL A 53 3.49 39.18 8.14
N TYR A 54 2.44 40.00 8.09
CA TYR A 54 1.14 39.63 8.63
C TYR A 54 0.75 38.26 8.05
N GLU A 55 0.99 37.20 8.81
CA GLU A 55 0.57 35.85 8.46
C GLU A 55 -0.95 35.85 8.48
N LYS A 56 -1.56 36.00 7.29
CA LYS A 56 -2.98 35.70 7.11
C LYS A 56 -3.16 34.23 7.46
N LYS A 57 -3.54 33.96 8.72
CA LYS A 57 -4.04 32.66 9.15
C LYS A 57 -5.16 32.29 8.19
N ARG A 58 -4.88 31.35 7.29
CA ARG A 58 -5.92 30.71 6.48
C ARG A 58 -6.81 29.96 7.46
N VAL A 59 -7.86 30.64 7.93
CA VAL A 59 -8.93 30.02 8.71
C VAL A 59 -9.59 29.04 7.76
N ASN A 60 -9.36 27.75 8.02
CA ASN A 60 -10.03 26.70 7.28
C ASN A 60 -11.48 26.68 7.76
N LEU A 61 -12.35 27.41 7.05
CA LEU A 61 -13.77 27.54 7.38
C LEU A 61 -14.51 26.19 7.29
N GLN A 62 -13.94 25.22 6.58
CA GLN A 62 -14.43 23.85 6.55
C GLN A 62 -13.76 23.05 7.68
N GLY A 63 -14.56 22.67 8.69
CA GLY A 63 -14.14 21.71 9.70
C GLY A 63 -13.58 20.44 9.04
N THR A 64 -12.55 19.85 9.66
CA THR A 64 -11.92 18.66 9.07
C THR A 64 -12.93 17.52 9.01
N LYS A 65 -13.03 16.82 7.87
CA LYS A 65 -13.83 15.59 7.76
C LYS A 65 -13.20 14.40 8.53
N LYS A 66 -12.17 14.62 9.35
CA LYS A 66 -11.47 13.56 10.10
C LYS A 66 -12.27 13.23 11.36
N LYS A 67 -12.70 11.98 11.48
CA LYS A 67 -13.51 11.49 12.62
C LYS A 67 -12.72 10.59 13.58
N GLY A 68 -11.41 10.43 13.36
CA GLY A 68 -10.54 9.64 14.25
C GLY A 68 -10.64 8.13 14.04
N CYS A 69 -10.93 7.68 12.83
CA CYS A 69 -11.01 6.25 12.53
C CYS A 69 -9.63 5.58 12.51
N ALA A 70 -9.48 4.49 13.29
CA ALA A 70 -8.25 3.71 13.37
C ALA A 70 -8.15 2.57 12.33
N ALA A 71 -9.15 2.41 11.46
CA ALA A 71 -9.15 1.36 10.45
C ALA A 71 -7.97 1.53 9.47
N THR A 72 -7.31 0.41 9.16
CA THR A 72 -6.15 0.37 8.26
C THR A 72 -6.26 -0.76 7.23
N MET A 73 -5.59 -0.56 6.10
CA MET A 73 -5.37 -1.56 5.08
C MET A 73 -3.86 -1.80 4.96
N ASN A 74 -3.45 -3.05 5.10
CA ASN A 74 -2.06 -3.46 5.01
C ASN A 74 -1.84 -4.14 3.66
N LEU A 75 -0.84 -3.67 2.91
CA LEU A 75 -0.42 -4.24 1.65
C LEU A 75 1.01 -4.77 1.79
N LYS A 76 1.24 -6.00 1.37
CA LYS A 76 2.56 -6.62 1.29
C LYS A 76 2.79 -7.13 -0.11
N TRP A 77 3.81 -6.60 -0.78
CA TRP A 77 4.30 -7.13 -2.05
C TRP A 77 5.38 -8.14 -1.71
N ILE A 78 5.16 -9.38 -2.15
CA ILE A 78 6.12 -10.45 -2.01
C ILE A 78 6.56 -10.93 -3.38
N GLU A 79 7.84 -11.25 -3.49
CA GLU A 79 8.38 -12.05 -4.59
C GLU A 79 8.52 -13.49 -4.10
N LEU A 80 7.99 -14.43 -4.87
CA LEU A 80 8.11 -15.86 -4.68
C LEU A 80 9.10 -16.41 -5.70
N TYR A 81 9.76 -17.50 -5.30
CA TYR A 81 10.77 -18.18 -6.11
C TYR A 81 10.39 -19.65 -6.27
N PRO A 82 9.45 -19.98 -7.18
CA PRO A 82 8.91 -21.34 -7.34
C PRO A 82 9.99 -22.39 -7.60
N ASP A 83 11.03 -22.05 -8.36
CA ASP A 83 12.15 -22.95 -8.69
C ASP A 83 12.95 -23.41 -7.46
N PHE A 84 12.78 -22.73 -6.33
CA PHE A 84 13.44 -23.03 -5.06
C PHE A 84 12.48 -23.63 -4.03
N GLN A 85 11.30 -24.11 -4.46
CA GLN A 85 10.34 -24.76 -3.58
C GLN A 85 10.97 -25.93 -2.82
N VAL A 86 10.67 -26.01 -1.52
CA VAL A 86 11.21 -27.06 -0.66
C VAL A 86 10.24 -28.23 -0.60
N ASP A 87 10.64 -29.33 -1.22
CA ASP A 87 9.97 -30.62 -1.07
C ASP A 87 10.27 -31.19 0.32
N VAL A 88 9.29 -31.09 1.22
CA VAL A 88 9.39 -31.62 2.57
C VAL A 88 8.77 -33.02 2.57
N PRO A 89 9.56 -34.10 2.63
CA PRO A 89 9.01 -35.45 2.70
C PRO A 89 8.17 -35.61 3.98
N GLN A 90 7.10 -36.40 3.95
CA GLN A 90 6.27 -36.70 5.12
C GLN A 90 6.49 -38.17 5.53
N PRO A 91 6.65 -38.49 6.84
CA PRO A 91 6.75 -37.56 7.96
C PRO A 91 8.15 -36.92 8.05
N CYS A 92 8.21 -35.62 8.39
CA CYS A 92 9.48 -34.92 8.63
C CYS A 92 9.36 -34.07 9.89
N GLY A 93 10.34 -34.24 10.79
CA GLY A 93 10.43 -33.45 12.01
C GLY A 93 10.78 -31.99 11.74
N GLN A 94 10.34 -31.09 12.64
CA GLN A 94 10.53 -29.64 12.51
C GLN A 94 11.98 -29.24 12.28
N THR A 95 12.94 -29.89 12.94
CA THR A 95 14.38 -29.62 12.79
C THR A 95 14.87 -29.91 11.37
N ARG A 96 14.47 -31.06 10.80
CA ARG A 96 14.85 -31.44 9.43
C ARG A 96 14.19 -30.54 8.40
N GLN A 97 12.92 -30.20 8.60
CA GLN A 97 12.21 -29.23 7.75
C GLN A 97 12.87 -27.84 7.77
N GLY A 98 13.30 -27.39 8.96
CA GLY A 98 14.02 -26.12 9.11
C GLY A 98 15.35 -26.10 8.35
N ARG A 99 16.11 -27.19 8.40
CA ARG A 99 17.36 -27.34 7.64
C ARG A 99 17.14 -27.28 6.13
N LEU A 100 16.20 -28.08 5.59
CA LEU A 100 15.87 -28.07 4.16
C LEU A 100 15.47 -26.67 3.65
N LYS A 101 14.72 -25.91 4.47
CA LYS A 101 14.36 -24.52 4.16
C LYS A 101 15.56 -23.58 4.20
N ALA A 102 16.47 -23.75 5.16
CA ALA A 102 17.68 -22.94 5.25
C ALA A 102 18.62 -23.20 4.07
N ASP A 103 18.80 -24.47 3.70
CA ASP A 103 19.66 -24.87 2.58
C ASP A 103 19.14 -24.26 1.26
N LYS A 104 17.82 -24.41 0.98
CA LYS A 104 17.19 -23.80 -0.21
C LYS A 104 17.21 -22.27 -0.20
N ALA A 105 17.13 -21.64 0.97
CA ALA A 105 17.28 -20.19 1.08
C ALA A 105 18.71 -19.73 0.75
N LYS A 106 19.73 -20.53 1.12
CA LYS A 106 21.13 -20.25 0.76
C LYS A 106 21.36 -20.40 -0.74
N GLU A 107 20.85 -21.46 -1.35
CA GLU A 107 20.89 -21.66 -2.81
C GLU A 107 20.23 -20.48 -3.56
N LEU A 108 19.08 -20.02 -3.08
CA LEU A 108 18.41 -18.84 -3.64
C LEU A 108 19.26 -17.58 -3.47
N GLN A 109 19.90 -17.39 -2.32
CA GLN A 109 20.73 -16.21 -2.08
C GLN A 109 21.93 -16.16 -3.02
N GLU A 110 22.56 -17.30 -3.29
CA GLU A 110 23.65 -17.44 -4.26
C GLU A 110 23.15 -17.15 -5.69
N ALA A 111 21.99 -17.68 -6.08
CA ALA A 111 21.41 -17.45 -7.41
C ALA A 111 20.92 -16.02 -7.65
N LEU A 112 20.63 -15.26 -6.58
CA LEU A 112 20.22 -13.85 -6.65
C LEU A 112 21.41 -12.87 -6.73
N ASP A 113 22.65 -13.37 -6.71
CA ASP A 113 23.85 -12.55 -6.88
C ASP A 113 23.82 -11.84 -8.25
N PRO A 114 24.00 -10.50 -8.33
CA PRO A 114 23.93 -9.74 -9.58
C PRO A 114 24.86 -10.21 -10.71
N GLU A 115 25.89 -10.99 -10.41
CA GLU A 115 26.78 -11.59 -11.43
C GLU A 115 26.21 -12.88 -12.04
N GLN A 116 25.15 -13.44 -11.47
CA GLN A 116 24.52 -14.68 -11.91
C GLN A 116 23.13 -14.47 -12.54
N GLN A 117 22.69 -15.52 -13.24
CA GLN A 117 21.48 -15.66 -14.06
C GLN A 117 20.23 -14.97 -13.49
N THR A 118 19.34 -14.51 -14.38
CA THR A 118 18.01 -14.03 -14.00
C THR A 118 17.15 -15.17 -13.43
N VAL A 119 16.91 -15.14 -12.11
CA VAL A 119 16.04 -16.10 -11.43
C VAL A 119 14.57 -15.81 -11.73
N ALA A 120 13.79 -16.85 -12.04
CA ALA A 120 12.35 -16.72 -12.23
C ALA A 120 11.66 -16.31 -10.91
N LYS A 121 10.78 -15.32 -10.98
CA LYS A 121 10.09 -14.78 -9.81
C LYS A 121 8.63 -14.47 -10.09
N GLU A 122 7.77 -14.79 -9.13
CA GLU A 122 6.36 -14.42 -9.13
C GLU A 122 6.11 -13.30 -8.13
N THR A 123 5.48 -12.20 -8.57
CA THR A 123 5.08 -11.13 -7.65
C THR A 123 3.64 -11.34 -7.19
N ARG A 124 3.41 -11.39 -5.87
CA ARG A 124 2.07 -11.44 -5.26
C ARG A 124 1.85 -10.27 -4.32
N VAL A 125 0.62 -9.75 -4.28
CA VAL A 125 0.23 -8.68 -3.36
C VAL A 125 -0.80 -9.22 -2.36
N TYR A 126 -0.42 -9.22 -1.09
CA TYR A 126 -1.31 -9.60 0.00
C TYR A 126 -1.93 -8.34 0.59
N VAL A 127 -3.25 -8.30 0.53
CA VAL A 127 -4.05 -7.19 1.05
C VAL A 127 -4.82 -7.67 2.26
N ARG A 128 -4.60 -7.03 3.41
CA ARG A 128 -5.41 -7.20 4.61
C ARG A 128 -6.15 -5.90 4.88
N ILE A 129 -7.45 -5.90 4.63
CA ILE A 129 -8.34 -4.76 4.86
C ILE A 129 -8.99 -4.93 6.24
N ALA A 130 -9.10 -3.83 6.99
CA ALA A 130 -9.90 -3.81 8.21
C ALA A 130 -11.36 -4.20 7.89
N HIS A 131 -11.97 -5.00 8.76
CA HIS A 131 -13.37 -5.37 8.60
C HIS A 131 -14.28 -4.15 8.80
N CYS A 132 -15.49 -4.16 8.24
CA CYS A 132 -16.44 -3.06 8.37
C CYS A 132 -16.69 -2.67 9.83
N SER A 133 -16.82 -3.64 10.73
CA SER A 133 -16.98 -3.42 12.17
C SER A 133 -15.77 -2.79 12.87
N SER A 134 -14.60 -2.77 12.23
CA SER A 134 -13.38 -2.14 12.77
C SER A 134 -13.31 -0.64 12.47
N HIS A 135 -14.24 -0.12 11.66
CA HIS A 135 -14.38 1.31 11.44
C HIS A 135 -15.11 1.94 12.62
N GLN A 136 -14.56 3.04 13.14
CA GLN A 136 -15.12 3.78 14.25
C GLN A 136 -15.39 5.22 13.85
N ASN A 137 -16.40 5.82 14.49
CA ASN A 137 -16.76 7.23 14.38
C ASN A 137 -17.21 7.69 12.99
N HIS A 138 -17.46 6.77 12.05
CA HIS A 138 -18.10 7.06 10.76
C HIS A 138 -18.90 5.86 10.28
N ARG A 139 -19.90 6.11 9.43
CA ARG A 139 -20.66 5.07 8.74
C ARG A 139 -20.06 4.80 7.36
N PHE A 140 -20.43 3.70 6.73
CA PHE A 140 -20.04 3.44 5.35
C PHE A 140 -20.82 4.31 4.36
N GLU A 141 -22.07 4.69 4.69
CA GLU A 141 -22.87 5.61 3.88
C GLU A 141 -22.20 7.00 3.79
N ASP A 142 -21.40 7.39 4.80
CA ASP A 142 -20.59 8.62 4.73
C ASP A 142 -19.54 8.59 3.59
N MET A 143 -19.26 7.42 2.99
CA MET A 143 -18.35 7.29 1.84
C MET A 143 -19.00 7.69 0.51
N GLU A 144 -20.33 7.75 0.40
CA GLU A 144 -21.01 8.16 -0.84
C GLU A 144 -20.65 9.60 -1.23
N ALA A 145 -20.41 10.47 -0.24
CA ALA A 145 -19.92 11.83 -0.44
C ALA A 145 -18.47 11.92 -0.98
N PHE A 146 -17.77 10.78 -1.10
CA PHE A 146 -16.43 10.67 -1.68
C PHE A 146 -16.41 9.95 -3.03
N SER A 147 -17.54 9.38 -3.47
CA SER A 147 -17.73 9.24 -4.91
C SER A 147 -17.64 10.65 -5.46
N GLN A 148 -16.63 10.90 -6.31
CA GLN A 148 -16.59 12.18 -7.00
C GLN A 148 -17.93 12.29 -7.71
N ASN A 149 -18.69 13.35 -7.45
CA ASN A 149 -19.83 13.71 -8.27
C ASN A 149 -19.26 13.98 -9.67
N MET A 150 -19.12 12.92 -10.44
CA MET A 150 -18.68 12.95 -11.82
C MET A 150 -19.90 13.39 -12.60
N ASP A 151 -19.73 14.42 -13.43
CA ASP A 151 -20.76 14.79 -14.38
C ASP A 151 -21.15 13.55 -15.20
N LYS A 152 -22.46 13.28 -15.31
CA LYS A 152 -22.96 12.12 -16.04
C LYS A 152 -22.42 12.08 -17.47
N SER A 153 -22.28 13.24 -18.12
CA SER A 153 -21.74 13.35 -19.47
C SER A 153 -20.28 12.88 -19.56
N VAL A 154 -19.46 13.18 -18.55
CA VAL A 154 -18.06 12.73 -18.47
C VAL A 154 -18.00 11.23 -18.22
N ALA A 155 -18.86 10.71 -17.35
CA ALA A 155 -18.97 9.28 -17.07
C ALA A 155 -19.32 8.48 -18.33
N GLU A 156 -20.33 8.95 -19.07
CA GLU A 156 -20.79 8.35 -20.33
C GLU A 156 -19.70 8.43 -21.41
N ARG A 157 -18.99 9.56 -21.50
CA ARG A 157 -17.89 9.72 -22.46
C ARG A 157 -16.73 8.79 -22.17
N ILE A 158 -16.34 8.62 -20.90
CA ILE A 158 -15.32 7.64 -20.50
C ILE A 158 -15.74 6.23 -20.87
N GLN A 159 -17.00 5.86 -20.63
CA GLN A 159 -17.52 4.53 -21.01
C GLN A 159 -17.47 4.30 -22.52
N MET A 160 -17.81 5.29 -23.34
CA MET A 160 -17.69 5.19 -24.80
C MET A 160 -16.25 5.00 -25.24
N LEU A 161 -15.31 5.80 -24.73
CA LEU A 161 -13.89 5.68 -25.05
C LEU A 161 -13.33 4.31 -24.67
N ALA A 162 -13.76 3.74 -23.54
CA ALA A 162 -13.39 2.40 -23.14
C ALA A 162 -13.94 1.32 -24.10
N ARG A 163 -15.18 1.49 -24.61
CA ARG A 163 -15.76 0.60 -25.65
C ARG A 163 -15.03 0.69 -26.98
N GLU A 164 -14.50 1.86 -27.32
CA GLU A 164 -13.66 2.10 -28.49
C GLU A 164 -12.22 1.57 -28.32
N GLY A 165 -11.89 0.99 -27.16
CA GLY A 165 -10.58 0.39 -26.88
C GLY A 165 -9.53 1.37 -26.35
N ILE A 166 -9.90 2.62 -26.09
CA ILE A 166 -9.00 3.63 -25.54
C ILE A 166 -8.88 3.41 -24.03
N THR A 167 -7.79 2.77 -23.62
CA THR A 167 -7.50 2.41 -22.21
C THR A 167 -6.38 3.22 -21.58
N SER A 168 -5.67 4.02 -22.38
CA SER A 168 -4.57 4.89 -21.96
C SER A 168 -5.11 6.18 -21.33
N VAL A 169 -4.65 6.50 -20.12
CA VAL A 169 -5.06 7.70 -19.37
C VAL A 169 -4.75 8.99 -20.14
N SER A 170 -3.65 9.04 -20.88
CA SER A 170 -3.27 10.20 -21.68
C SER A 170 -4.25 10.44 -22.83
N ASP A 171 -4.74 9.38 -23.46
CA ASP A 171 -5.63 9.48 -24.61
C ASP A 171 -7.06 9.77 -24.17
N VAL A 172 -7.52 9.14 -23.08
CA VAL A 172 -8.79 9.50 -22.43
C VAL A 172 -8.80 10.98 -22.04
N LYS A 173 -7.71 11.53 -21.48
CA LYS A 173 -7.64 12.96 -21.14
C LYS A 173 -7.77 13.87 -22.36
N LYS A 174 -7.11 13.55 -23.48
CA LYS A 174 -7.23 14.32 -24.72
C LYS A 174 -8.66 14.32 -25.28
N SER A 175 -9.39 13.23 -25.08
CA SER A 175 -10.76 13.04 -25.58
C SER A 175 -11.87 13.59 -24.66
N LEU A 176 -11.50 14.09 -23.48
CA LEU A 176 -12.41 14.65 -22.46
C LEU A 176 -12.31 16.18 -22.33
N HIS A 177 -11.51 16.84 -23.17
CA HIS A 177 -11.36 18.30 -23.22
C HIS A 177 -12.24 18.95 -24.29
#